data_AF-A0A345P7M0-F1
#
_entry.id   AF-A0A345P7M0-F1
#
_cell.length_a   1.000
_cell.length_b   1.000
_cell.length_c   1.000
_cell.angle_alpha   90.00
_cell.angle_beta   90.00
_cell.angle_gamma   90.00
#
_symmetry.space_group_name_H-M   'P 1'
#
loop_
_entity.id
_entity.type
_entity.pdbx_description
1 polymer ?
#
loop_
_entity_poly.entity_id
_entity_poly.type
_entity_poly.pdbx_seq_one_letter_code
_entity_poly.pdbx_strand_id
1 'polypeptide(L)'
;MLKKAFALLVISAALSVAAPAQAKSNYSLQHIYTQCGIGGLIFGKISPVLAVISNVTWDLGTTAALSDSLSPNLCGGQIVARAVFIKENFPSIEQDLASGRGEHLTALNGLMACPAANSHIRDDYAHYTLSPAYQQGKTTENSEELFQIVNDNMEAAHCSIA
;
A
#
# COMPACT_ATOMS: atom_id res chain seq x y z
N MET A 1 -67.92 -6.86 30.24
CA MET A 1 -66.78 -7.80 30.33
C MET A 1 -66.30 -8.13 28.93
N LEU A 2 -65.16 -7.59 28.49
CA LEU A 2 -64.48 -8.04 27.26
C LEU A 2 -62.97 -7.82 27.42
N LYS A 3 -62.26 -8.92 27.69
CA LYS A 3 -60.79 -9.02 27.74
C LYS A 3 -60.28 -9.23 26.30
N LYS A 4 -59.37 -8.41 25.75
CA LYS A 4 -58.36 -8.76 24.71
C LYS A 4 -57.26 -7.66 24.71
N ALA A 5 -56.13 -7.92 25.36
CA ALA A 5 -54.86 -8.38 24.78
C ALA A 5 -54.05 -7.25 24.11
N PHE A 6 -53.09 -6.70 24.88
CA PHE A 6 -52.05 -5.79 24.40
C PHE A 6 -51.12 -6.57 23.47
N ALA A 7 -51.08 -6.22 22.19
CA ALA A 7 -50.15 -6.80 21.22
C ALA A 7 -48.78 -6.09 21.34
N LEU A 8 -47.77 -6.84 21.77
CA LEU A 8 -46.36 -6.44 21.75
C LEU A 8 -45.88 -6.42 20.29
N LEU A 9 -45.57 -5.24 19.75
CA LEU A 9 -45.02 -5.09 18.40
C LEU A 9 -43.49 -5.07 18.48
N VAL A 10 -42.88 -6.25 18.35
CA VAL A 10 -41.42 -6.41 18.25
C VAL A 10 -40.99 -6.00 16.83
N ILE A 11 -40.36 -4.84 16.71
CA ILE A 11 -39.77 -4.36 15.45
C ILE A 11 -38.50 -5.20 15.18
N SER A 12 -38.60 -6.18 14.27
CA SER A 12 -37.44 -6.85 13.70
C SER A 12 -36.75 -5.91 12.71
N ALA A 13 -35.64 -5.31 13.13
CA ALA A 13 -34.73 -4.61 12.22
C ALA A 13 -34.02 -5.65 11.35
N ALA A 14 -34.44 -5.79 10.10
CA ALA A 14 -33.70 -6.53 9.08
C ALA A 14 -32.40 -5.78 8.79
N LEU A 15 -31.30 -6.19 9.43
CA LEU A 15 -29.95 -5.80 9.01
C LEU A 15 -29.69 -6.46 7.65
N SER A 16 -29.95 -5.71 6.60
CA SER A 16 -29.44 -6.01 5.27
C SER A 16 -27.92 -5.87 5.34
N VAL A 17 -27.23 -7.00 5.47
CA VAL A 17 -25.77 -7.06 5.30
C VAL A 17 -25.51 -6.78 3.83
N ALA A 18 -25.28 -5.50 3.50
CA ALA A 18 -24.67 -5.14 2.23
C ALA A 18 -23.35 -5.90 2.15
N ALA A 19 -23.18 -6.71 1.10
CA ALA A 19 -21.91 -7.34 0.78
C ALA A 19 -20.82 -6.25 0.80
N PRO A 20 -19.60 -6.54 1.31
CA PRO A 20 -18.52 -5.58 1.20
C PRO A 20 -18.31 -5.30 -0.29
N ALA A 21 -18.51 -4.05 -0.68
CA ALA A 21 -17.95 -3.54 -1.92
C ALA A 21 -16.48 -3.95 -1.92
N GLN A 22 -16.03 -4.68 -2.94
CA GLN A 22 -14.62 -4.99 -3.09
C GLN A 22 -13.89 -3.66 -3.24
N ALA A 23 -13.32 -3.19 -2.13
CA ALA A 23 -12.47 -2.03 -2.11
C ALA A 23 -11.29 -2.36 -3.03
N LYS A 24 -11.11 -1.54 -4.07
CA LYS A 24 -9.87 -1.46 -4.84
C LYS A 24 -8.72 -1.49 -3.84
N SER A 25 -7.91 -2.54 -3.88
CA SER A 25 -6.80 -2.72 -2.94
C SER A 25 -5.73 -1.67 -3.26
N ASN A 26 -5.94 -0.46 -2.74
CA ASN A 26 -4.94 0.59 -2.70
C ASN A 26 -3.89 0.14 -1.68
N TYR A 27 -2.90 -0.62 -2.15
CA TYR A 27 -1.75 -1.00 -1.35
C TYR A 27 -0.87 0.23 -1.14
N SER A 28 -1.22 1.09 -0.19
CA SER A 28 -0.35 2.18 0.27
C SER A 28 0.68 1.66 1.29
N LEU A 29 1.78 2.38 1.51
CA LEU A 29 2.69 2.05 2.61
C LEU A 29 1.95 2.09 3.95
N GLN A 30 0.97 2.98 4.09
CA GLN A 30 0.03 2.99 5.21
C GLN A 30 -0.67 1.63 5.39
N HIS A 31 -1.17 1.03 4.31
CA HIS A 31 -1.83 -0.28 4.34
C HIS A 31 -0.84 -1.40 4.73
N ILE A 32 0.40 -1.34 4.26
CA ILE A 32 1.45 -2.30 4.63
C ILE A 32 1.85 -2.12 6.10
N TYR A 33 2.10 -0.90 6.57
CA TYR A 33 2.50 -0.63 7.96
C TYR A 33 1.36 -0.80 8.99
N THR A 34 0.10 -0.78 8.57
CA THR A 34 -1.02 -1.08 9.49
C THR A 34 -1.23 -2.57 9.66
N GLN A 35 -0.93 -3.36 8.62
CA GLN A 35 -1.18 -4.81 8.60
C GLN A 35 0.08 -5.64 8.91
N CYS A 36 1.26 -5.05 8.79
CA CYS A 36 2.55 -5.74 8.92
C CYS A 36 3.44 -5.03 9.97
N GLY A 37 4.35 -5.76 10.61
CA GLY A 37 5.34 -5.18 11.54
C GLY A 37 4.91 -5.12 12.99
N ILE A 38 5.86 -4.79 13.87
CA ILE A 38 5.62 -4.59 15.31
C ILE A 38 4.62 -3.46 15.55
N GLY A 39 4.62 -2.43 14.69
CA GLY A 39 3.60 -1.38 14.72
C GLY A 39 2.19 -1.92 14.47
N GLY A 40 1.99 -2.75 13.44
CA GLY A 40 0.72 -3.43 13.18
C GLY A 40 0.32 -4.41 14.29
N LEU A 41 1.28 -5.14 14.86
CA LEU A 41 1.07 -6.05 16.00
C LEU A 41 0.57 -5.33 17.25
N ILE A 42 1.26 -4.27 17.65
CA ILE A 42 1.00 -3.57 18.91
C ILE A 42 -0.17 -2.61 18.75
N PHE A 43 -0.24 -1.90 17.62
CA PHE A 43 -1.17 -0.78 17.45
C PHE A 43 -2.24 -1.01 16.37
N GLY A 44 -2.19 -2.08 15.57
CA GLY A 44 -3.15 -2.30 14.48
C GLY A 44 -4.61 -2.39 14.94
N LYS A 45 -4.86 -2.86 16.17
CA LYS A 45 -6.20 -2.90 16.80
C LYS A 45 -6.55 -1.65 17.63
N ILE A 46 -5.55 -0.78 17.87
CA ILE A 46 -5.66 0.38 18.76
C ILE A 46 -5.78 1.66 17.93
N SER A 47 -4.86 1.86 16.98
CA SER A 47 -4.84 3.01 16.08
C SER A 47 -3.97 2.72 14.85
N PRO A 48 -4.54 2.78 13.63
CA PRO A 48 -3.80 2.66 12.38
C PRO A 48 -2.65 3.68 12.25
N VAL A 49 -2.86 4.89 12.79
CA VAL A 49 -1.84 5.96 12.78
C VAL A 49 -0.65 5.59 13.66
N LEU A 50 -0.89 5.00 14.83
CA LEU A 50 0.20 4.56 15.71
C LEU A 50 0.95 3.35 15.16
N ALA A 51 0.26 2.45 14.44
CA ALA A 51 0.91 1.34 13.75
C ALA A 51 1.91 1.85 12.68
N VAL A 52 1.49 2.85 11.91
CA VAL A 52 2.31 3.49 10.89
C VAL A 52 3.48 4.24 11.51
N ILE A 53 3.23 5.10 12.50
CA ILE A 53 4.28 5.85 13.19
C ILE A 53 5.31 4.91 13.81
N SER A 54 4.87 3.84 14.48
CA SER A 54 5.75 2.87 15.12
C SER A 54 6.65 2.15 14.12
N ASN A 55 6.08 1.65 13.01
CA ASN A 55 6.86 0.99 11.97
C ASN A 55 7.85 1.96 11.28
N VAL A 56 7.46 3.21 11.06
CA VAL A 56 8.34 4.25 10.51
C VAL A 56 9.44 4.65 11.50
N THR A 57 9.13 4.72 12.80
CA THR A 57 10.06 5.20 13.85
C THR A 57 11.08 4.16 14.25
N TRP A 58 10.68 2.89 14.38
CA TRP A 58 11.58 1.84 14.87
C TRP A 58 12.45 1.24 13.78
N ASP A 59 12.05 1.31 12.52
CA ASP A 59 12.79 0.60 11.49
C ASP A 59 12.56 1.12 10.06
N LEU A 60 12.10 2.36 9.88
CA LEU A 60 11.71 2.87 8.56
C LEU A 60 10.78 1.91 7.79
N GLY A 61 10.03 1.05 8.48
CA GLY A 61 9.18 0.03 7.85
C GLY A 61 9.81 -1.32 7.50
N THR A 62 11.12 -1.56 7.66
CA THR A 62 11.72 -2.87 7.32
C THR A 62 11.23 -3.99 8.25
N THR A 63 10.83 -3.68 9.48
CA THR A 63 10.20 -4.63 10.40
C THR A 63 8.81 -5.04 9.92
N ALA A 64 8.10 -4.15 9.20
CA ALA A 64 6.88 -4.51 8.51
C ALA A 64 7.16 -5.53 7.40
N ALA A 65 8.33 -5.46 6.76
CA ALA A 65 8.73 -6.38 5.71
C ALA A 65 9.18 -7.78 6.19
N LEU A 66 9.54 -7.93 7.46
CA LEU A 66 9.95 -9.21 8.04
C LEU A 66 8.81 -9.98 8.73
N SER A 67 7.59 -9.43 8.71
CA SER A 67 6.44 -9.96 9.45
C SER A 67 5.60 -10.94 8.62
N ASP A 68 6.26 -11.84 7.88
CA ASP A 68 5.66 -12.89 7.06
C ASP A 68 4.67 -13.77 7.84
N SER A 69 4.85 -13.90 9.17
CA SER A 69 3.99 -14.71 10.03
C SER A 69 2.57 -14.18 10.24
N LEU A 70 2.26 -12.93 9.90
CA LEU A 70 0.95 -12.31 10.18
C LEU A 70 0.02 -12.27 8.97
N SER A 71 0.58 -12.14 7.78
CA SER A 71 -0.15 -12.19 6.52
C SER A 71 0.82 -12.49 5.38
N PRO A 72 1.03 -13.76 5.01
CA PRO A 72 2.05 -14.15 4.03
C PRO A 72 1.90 -13.45 2.67
N ASN A 73 0.65 -13.20 2.25
CA ASN A 73 0.33 -12.52 0.99
C ASN A 73 0.59 -11.00 1.02
N LEU A 74 0.72 -10.38 2.20
CA LEU A 74 0.80 -8.92 2.35
C LEU A 74 2.10 -8.45 3.02
N CYS A 75 2.69 -9.28 3.87
CA CYS A 75 3.83 -8.96 4.74
C CYS A 75 5.11 -9.72 4.38
N GLY A 76 5.04 -10.73 3.50
CA GLY A 76 6.18 -11.44 2.91
C GLY A 76 6.20 -11.46 1.37
N GLY A 77 5.25 -10.76 0.74
CA GLY A 77 5.03 -10.79 -0.72
C GLY A 77 5.96 -9.86 -1.53
N GLN A 78 5.92 -10.00 -2.86
CA GLN A 78 6.73 -9.18 -3.78
C GLN A 78 6.42 -7.68 -3.64
N ILE A 79 5.20 -7.35 -3.20
CA ILE A 79 4.79 -5.98 -2.90
C ILE A 79 5.65 -5.29 -1.83
N VAL A 80 5.99 -6.03 -0.78
CA VAL A 80 6.81 -5.55 0.34
C VAL A 80 8.25 -5.41 -0.10
N ALA A 81 8.76 -6.40 -0.83
CA ALA A 81 10.11 -6.34 -1.40
C ALA A 81 10.26 -5.12 -2.32
N ARG A 82 9.24 -4.81 -3.16
CA ARG A 82 9.21 -3.59 -3.97
C ARG A 82 9.19 -2.32 -3.11
N ALA A 83 8.32 -2.26 -2.11
CA ALA A 83 8.21 -1.10 -1.24
C ALA A 83 9.53 -0.78 -0.51
N VAL A 84 10.17 -1.79 0.08
CA VAL A 84 11.48 -1.65 0.74
C VAL A 84 12.55 -1.26 -0.28
N PHE A 85 12.61 -1.95 -1.41
CA PHE A 85 13.61 -1.68 -2.44
C PHE A 85 13.52 -0.25 -2.97
N ILE A 86 12.31 0.23 -3.28
CA ILE A 86 12.08 1.61 -3.73
C ILE A 86 12.52 2.60 -2.67
N LYS A 87 12.14 2.38 -1.41
CA LYS A 87 12.46 3.31 -0.32
C LYS A 87 13.97 3.39 -0.04
N GLU A 88 14.65 2.25 0.02
CA GLU A 88 16.09 2.19 0.34
C GLU A 88 16.97 2.68 -0.81
N ASN A 89 16.54 2.46 -2.06
CA ASN A 89 17.33 2.78 -3.25
C ASN A 89 16.78 3.98 -4.02
N PHE A 90 15.88 4.77 -3.40
CA PHE A 90 15.15 5.84 -4.07
C PHE A 90 16.05 6.81 -4.87
N PRO A 91 17.15 7.37 -4.31
CA PRO A 91 18.00 8.28 -5.07
C PRO A 91 18.61 7.64 -6.33
N SER A 92 19.00 6.37 -6.23
CA SER A 92 19.57 5.63 -7.35
C SER A 92 18.52 5.28 -8.40
N ILE A 93 17.31 4.89 -7.98
CA ILE A 93 16.19 4.61 -8.88
C ILE A 93 15.77 5.87 -9.63
N GLU A 94 15.72 7.01 -8.95
CA GLU A 94 15.39 8.30 -9.56
C GLU A 94 16.40 8.69 -10.66
N GLN A 95 17.70 8.48 -10.41
CA GLN A 95 18.73 8.67 -11.42
C GLN A 95 18.58 7.71 -12.61
N ASP A 96 18.28 6.44 -12.33
CA ASP A 96 18.07 5.42 -13.38
C ASP A 96 16.80 5.71 -14.20
N LEU A 97 15.73 6.22 -13.57
CA LEU A 97 14.51 6.67 -14.24
C LEU A 97 14.77 7.89 -15.13
N ALA A 98 15.53 8.88 -14.63
CA ALA A 98 15.90 10.07 -15.40
C ALA A 98 16.75 9.73 -16.63
N SER A 99 17.68 8.78 -16.48
CA SER A 99 18.52 8.29 -17.58
C SER A 99 17.83 7.23 -18.46
N GLY A 100 16.69 6.69 -18.02
CA GLY A 100 15.92 5.64 -18.67
C GLY A 100 16.57 4.25 -18.62
N ARG A 101 17.65 4.06 -17.87
CA ARG A 101 18.36 2.78 -17.72
C ARG A 101 19.21 2.79 -16.45
N GLY A 102 19.41 1.62 -15.87
CA GLY A 102 20.36 1.44 -14.78
C GLY A 102 20.08 0.19 -13.97
N GLU A 103 20.98 -0.12 -13.05
CA GLU A 103 20.94 -1.37 -12.29
C GLU A 103 19.76 -1.43 -11.32
N HIS A 104 19.42 -0.31 -10.67
CA HIS A 104 18.34 -0.26 -9.69
C HIS A 104 16.97 -0.26 -10.37
N LEU A 105 16.84 0.43 -11.51
CA LEU A 105 15.64 0.33 -12.33
C LEU A 105 15.45 -1.08 -12.90
N THR A 106 16.54 -1.75 -13.32
CA THR A 106 16.47 -3.14 -13.80
C THR A 106 16.06 -4.09 -12.67
N ALA A 107 16.60 -3.91 -11.47
CA ALA A 107 16.21 -4.68 -10.29
C ALA A 107 14.75 -4.44 -9.90
N LEU A 108 14.28 -3.19 -9.92
CA LEU A 108 12.88 -2.84 -9.69
C LEU A 108 11.95 -3.53 -10.69
N ASN A 109 12.31 -3.52 -11.98
CA ASN A 109 11.58 -4.22 -13.03
C ASN A 109 11.53 -5.74 -12.78
N GLY A 110 12.61 -6.31 -12.25
CA GLY A 110 12.66 -7.72 -11.81
C GLY A 110 11.66 -8.00 -10.69
N LEU A 111 11.59 -7.13 -9.67
CA LEU A 111 10.66 -7.26 -8.53
C LEU A 111 9.19 -7.03 -8.92
N MET A 112 8.92 -6.33 -10.02
CA MET A 112 7.58 -6.23 -10.58
C MET A 112 7.14 -7.53 -11.26
N ALA A 113 8.08 -8.30 -11.80
CA ALA A 113 7.80 -9.48 -12.64
C ALA A 113 6.75 -9.20 -13.75
N CYS A 114 6.66 -7.95 -14.20
CA CYS A 114 5.62 -7.44 -15.09
C CYS A 114 6.22 -6.45 -16.10
N PRO A 115 6.80 -6.93 -17.21
CA PRO A 115 7.42 -6.06 -18.21
C PRO A 115 6.44 -5.06 -18.84
N ALA A 116 5.15 -5.41 -18.90
CA ALA A 116 4.10 -4.56 -19.46
C ALA A 116 3.82 -3.30 -18.61
N ALA A 117 4.18 -3.28 -17.32
CA ALA A 117 4.04 -2.09 -16.48
C ALA A 117 5.11 -1.02 -16.76
N ASN A 118 6.23 -1.38 -17.40
CA ASN A 118 7.38 -0.49 -17.53
C ASN A 118 7.15 0.69 -18.50
N SER A 119 6.15 0.61 -19.38
CA SER A 119 6.03 1.53 -20.51
C SER A 119 5.67 2.96 -20.12
N HIS A 120 5.03 3.18 -18.96
CA HIS A 120 4.60 4.52 -18.54
C HIS A 120 5.18 4.98 -17.20
N ILE A 121 5.78 4.08 -16.39
CA ILE A 121 6.36 4.44 -15.09
C ILE A 121 7.31 5.63 -15.16
N ARG A 122 8.20 5.67 -16.15
CA ARG A 122 9.15 6.78 -16.31
C ARG A 122 8.45 8.10 -16.65
N ASP A 123 7.46 8.06 -17.53
CA ASP A 123 6.75 9.26 -17.97
C ASP A 123 5.85 9.80 -16.86
N ASP A 124 5.13 8.91 -16.17
CA ASP A 124 4.29 9.24 -15.01
C ASP A 124 5.14 9.84 -13.88
N TYR A 125 6.29 9.23 -13.60
CA TYR A 125 7.21 9.76 -12.60
C TYR A 125 7.81 11.11 -13.02
N ALA A 126 8.17 11.28 -14.30
CA ALA A 126 8.63 12.56 -14.82
C ALA A 126 7.56 13.66 -14.66
N HIS A 127 6.29 13.34 -14.92
CA HIS A 127 5.18 14.26 -14.65
C HIS A 127 5.06 14.62 -13.17
N TYR A 128 5.24 13.65 -12.26
CA TYR A 128 5.25 13.89 -10.83
C TYR A 128 6.40 14.84 -10.40
N THR A 129 7.60 14.71 -10.97
CA THR A 129 8.74 15.60 -10.61
C THR A 129 8.49 17.09 -10.89
N LEU A 130 7.58 17.38 -11.82
CA LEU A 130 7.17 18.75 -12.18
C LEU A 130 6.09 19.31 -11.25
N SER A 131 5.51 18.48 -10.38
CA SER A 131 4.44 18.88 -9.47
C SER A 131 4.98 19.66 -8.27
N PRO A 132 4.17 20.56 -7.68
CA PRO A 132 4.50 21.17 -6.39
C PRO A 132 4.69 20.16 -5.26
N ALA A 133 4.02 19.01 -5.34
CA ALA A 133 4.11 17.94 -4.35
C ALA A 133 5.53 17.36 -4.28
N TYR A 134 6.16 17.11 -5.43
CA TYR A 134 7.55 16.63 -5.47
C TYR A 134 8.54 17.66 -4.92
N GLN A 135 8.33 18.95 -5.26
CA GLN A 135 9.23 20.04 -4.84
C GLN A 135 9.17 20.33 -3.34
N GLN A 136 8.01 20.11 -2.72
CA GLN A 136 7.79 20.31 -1.29
C GLN A 136 7.97 19.02 -0.48
N GLY A 137 7.91 17.88 -1.16
CA GLY A 137 7.98 16.56 -0.57
C GLY A 137 9.39 16.20 -0.09
N LYS A 138 9.44 15.44 1.00
CA LYS A 138 10.67 14.79 1.46
C LYS A 138 10.94 13.55 0.62
N THR A 139 12.19 13.07 0.63
CA THR A 139 12.59 11.82 -0.01
C THR A 139 11.65 10.66 0.30
N THR A 140 11.19 10.53 1.54
CA THR A 140 10.22 9.49 1.93
C THR A 140 8.88 9.63 1.21
N GLU A 141 8.35 10.86 1.09
CA GLU A 141 7.06 11.12 0.43
C GLU A 141 7.19 10.88 -1.08
N ASN A 142 8.29 11.34 -1.69
CA ASN A 142 8.54 11.12 -3.12
C ASN A 142 8.80 9.64 -3.44
N SER A 143 9.37 8.88 -2.50
CA SER A 143 9.55 7.42 -2.64
C SER A 143 8.23 6.66 -2.52
N GLU A 144 7.31 7.14 -1.68
CA GLU A 144 5.97 6.56 -1.57
C GLU A 144 5.16 6.80 -2.84
N GLU A 145 5.26 8.01 -3.41
CA GLU A 145 4.59 8.30 -4.69
C GLU A 145 5.13 7.43 -5.82
N LEU A 146 6.46 7.24 -5.91
CA LEU A 146 7.04 6.33 -6.90
C LEU A 146 6.48 4.91 -6.75
N PHE A 147 6.33 4.42 -5.52
CA PHE A 147 5.73 3.11 -5.26
C PHE A 147 4.26 3.04 -5.71
N GLN A 148 3.48 4.12 -5.53
CA GLN A 148 2.12 4.20 -6.04
C GLN A 148 2.08 4.16 -7.58
N ILE A 149 2.90 4.99 -8.24
CA ILE A 149 3.01 5.04 -9.71
C ILE A 149 3.34 3.65 -10.28
N VAL A 150 4.27 2.93 -9.63
CA VAL A 150 4.63 1.56 -10.00
C VAL A 150 3.41 0.63 -9.90
N ASN A 151 2.70 0.65 -8.77
CA ASN A 151 1.55 -0.24 -8.56
C ASN A 151 0.37 0.10 -9.49
N ASP A 152 0.13 1.39 -9.76
CA ASP A 152 -0.90 1.84 -10.70
C ASP A 152 -0.61 1.34 -12.12
N ASN A 153 0.65 1.41 -12.54
CA ASN A 153 1.10 0.88 -13.82
C ASN A 153 0.97 -0.66 -13.90
N MET A 154 1.26 -1.36 -12.79
CA MET A 154 1.03 -2.80 -12.71
C MET A 154 -0.46 -3.16 -12.77
N GLU A 155 -1.33 -2.39 -12.12
CA GLU A 155 -2.80 -2.57 -12.18
C GLU A 155 -3.30 -2.35 -13.61
N ALA A 156 -2.87 -1.26 -14.26
CA ALA A 156 -3.23 -0.94 -15.64
C ALA A 156 -2.75 -2.01 -16.63
N ALA A 157 -1.58 -2.62 -16.35
CA ALA A 157 -1.03 -3.74 -17.11
C ALA A 157 -1.67 -5.11 -16.75
N HIS A 158 -2.66 -5.15 -15.85
CA HIS A 158 -3.34 -6.37 -15.38
C HIS A 158 -2.38 -7.39 -14.73
N CYS A 159 -1.34 -6.91 -14.05
CA CYS A 159 -0.36 -7.75 -13.35
C CYS A 159 -0.72 -7.98 -11.88
N SER A 160 -0.18 -9.05 -11.30
CA SER A 160 -0.30 -9.30 -9.85
C SER A 160 0.47 -8.26 -9.07
N ILE A 161 -0.22 -7.56 -8.17
CA ILE A 161 0.39 -6.56 -7.29
C ILE A 161 0.90 -7.21 -6.00
N ALA A 162 0.40 -8.40 -5.62
CA ALA A 162 0.81 -9.16 -4.45
C ALA A 162 2.21 -9.80 -4.60
#